data_AF-A0A2R6IF27-F1
#
_entry.id   AF-A0A2R6IF27-F1
#
_cell.length_a   1.000
_cell.length_b   1.000
_cell.length_c   1.000
_cell.angle_alpha   90.00
_cell.angle_beta   90.00
_cell.angle_gamma   90.00
#
_symmetry.space_group_name_H-M   'P 1'
#
loop_
_entity.id
_entity.type
_entity.pdbx_description
1 polymer ?
#
loop_
_entity_poly.entity_id
_entity_poly.type
_entity_poly.pdbx_seq_one_letter_code
_entity_poly.pdbx_strand_id
1 'polypeptide(L)'
;MTDGEYTAVVDRVEDGLAVLLLEADGETVDDLLVPPERLPRRARTAGAVLTVVVEDGDLIEARYRPEETRERAERAQSRFDRLAERPPKRDDRASEDDRRDGDPDAHRG
;
A
#
# COMPACT_ATOMS: atom_id res chain seq x y z
N MET A 1 -11.13 -20.95 -7.38
CA MET A 1 -9.78 -21.45 -7.05
C MET A 1 -9.42 -22.78 -7.71
N THR A 2 -8.17 -22.95 -8.13
CA THR A 2 -7.56 -24.24 -8.50
C THR A 2 -6.64 -24.74 -7.39
N ASP A 3 -6.39 -26.04 -7.35
CA ASP A 3 -5.43 -26.60 -6.40
C ASP A 3 -4.00 -26.19 -6.77
N GLY A 4 -3.17 -25.93 -5.77
CA GLY A 4 -1.78 -25.56 -5.99
C GLY A 4 -1.14 -24.76 -4.86
N GLU A 5 0.09 -24.32 -5.14
CA GLU A 5 0.88 -23.45 -4.27
C GLU A 5 0.69 -21.98 -4.67
N TYR A 6 0.46 -21.12 -3.68
CA TYR A 6 0.24 -19.69 -3.86
C TYR A 6 1.10 -18.87 -2.90
N THR A 7 1.38 -17.62 -3.26
CA THR A 7 1.79 -16.62 -2.27
C THR A 7 0.53 -16.05 -1.64
N ALA A 8 0.47 -15.97 -0.32
CA ALA A 8 -0.67 -15.41 0.39
C ALA A 8 -0.25 -14.23 1.25
N VAL A 9 -1.07 -13.19 1.28
CA VAL A 9 -0.92 -12.06 2.21
C VAL A 9 -2.10 -12.07 3.16
N VAL A 10 -1.84 -11.98 4.46
CA VAL A 10 -2.89 -11.76 5.45
C VAL A 10 -3.37 -10.32 5.33
N ASP A 11 -4.56 -10.11 4.79
CA ASP A 11 -5.15 -8.76 4.69
C ASP A 11 -5.57 -8.26 6.08
N ARG A 12 -6.36 -9.09 6.78
CA ARG A 12 -6.88 -8.79 8.12
C ARG A 12 -7.10 -10.06 8.94
N VAL A 13 -7.20 -9.86 10.26
CA VAL A 13 -7.58 -10.91 11.22
C VAL A 13 -8.65 -10.33 12.14
N GLU A 14 -9.91 -10.66 11.88
CA GLU A 14 -11.10 -10.07 12.53
C GLU A 14 -12.18 -11.15 12.68
N ASP A 15 -13.08 -11.00 13.66
CA ASP A 15 -14.22 -11.91 13.88
C ASP A 15 -13.84 -13.41 14.00
N GLY A 16 -12.61 -13.70 14.46
CA GLY A 16 -12.10 -15.06 14.59
C GLY A 16 -11.67 -15.70 13.27
N LEU A 17 -11.54 -14.92 12.19
CA LEU A 17 -11.10 -15.37 10.87
C LEU A 17 -9.92 -14.51 10.37
N ALA A 18 -9.04 -15.13 9.60
CA ALA A 18 -8.02 -14.45 8.82
C ALA A 18 -8.43 -14.48 7.35
N VAL A 19 -8.37 -13.31 6.70
CA VAL A 19 -8.56 -13.18 5.26
C VAL A 19 -7.19 -13.27 4.60
N LEU A 20 -7.00 -14.28 3.74
CA LEU A 20 -5.80 -14.46 2.95
C LEU A 20 -6.06 -14.05 1.51
N LEU A 21 -5.32 -13.07 0.99
CA LEU A 21 -5.30 -12.75 -0.44
C LEU A 21 -4.28 -13.64 -1.13
N LEU A 22 -4.75 -14.48 -2.05
CA LEU A 22 -3.92 -15.41 -2.80
C LEU A 22 -3.40 -14.75 -4.06
N GLU A 23 -2.11 -14.83 -4.28
CA GLU A 23 -1.40 -14.24 -5.40
C GLU A 23 -0.73 -15.31 -6.25
N ALA A 24 -0.86 -15.15 -7.57
CA ALA A 24 -0.09 -15.85 -8.58
C ALA A 24 0.57 -14.79 -9.48
N ASP A 25 1.86 -14.96 -9.76
CA ASP A 25 2.65 -14.01 -10.58
C ASP A 25 2.58 -12.54 -10.12
N GLY A 26 2.35 -12.32 -8.81
CA GLY A 26 2.27 -11.00 -8.20
C GLY A 26 0.90 -10.31 -8.32
N GLU A 27 -0.10 -11.00 -8.85
CA GLU A 27 -1.48 -10.52 -8.94
C GLU A 27 -2.39 -11.33 -8.01
N THR A 28 -3.31 -10.65 -7.32
CA THR A 28 -4.32 -11.34 -6.50
C THR A 28 -5.30 -12.07 -7.40
N VAL A 29 -5.44 -13.39 -7.20
CA VAL A 29 -6.28 -14.27 -8.01
C VAL A 29 -7.51 -14.78 -7.26
N ASP A 30 -7.47 -14.86 -5.93
CA ASP A 30 -8.57 -15.35 -5.10
C ASP A 30 -8.37 -14.92 -3.63
N ASP A 31 -9.36 -15.17 -2.78
CA ASP A 31 -9.27 -14.99 -1.33
C ASP A 31 -9.69 -16.25 -0.56
N LEU A 32 -9.10 -16.44 0.63
CA LEU A 32 -9.39 -17.59 1.48
C LEU A 32 -9.63 -17.18 2.93
N LEU A 33 -10.77 -17.60 3.47
CA LEU A 33 -11.14 -17.39 4.87
C LEU A 33 -10.71 -18.59 5.71
N VAL A 34 -9.80 -18.36 6.67
CA VAL A 34 -9.30 -19.44 7.54
C VAL A 34 -9.33 -19.05 9.01
N PRO A 35 -9.55 -20.00 9.93
CA PRO A 35 -9.27 -19.78 11.34
C PRO A 35 -7.79 -19.38 11.54
N PRO A 36 -7.48 -18.33 12.33
CA PRO A 36 -6.11 -17.91 12.60
C PRO A 36 -5.26 -19.06 13.18
N GLU A 37 -5.88 -20.04 13.81
CA GLU A 37 -5.26 -21.25 14.35
C GLU A 37 -4.55 -22.09 13.30
N ARG A 38 -5.04 -22.10 12.06
CA ARG A 38 -4.41 -22.77 10.90
C ARG A 38 -3.15 -22.06 10.43
N LEU A 39 -2.94 -20.80 10.83
CA LEU A 39 -1.76 -20.04 10.47
C LEU A 39 -0.64 -20.19 11.51
N PRO A 40 0.63 -20.12 11.06
CA PRO A 40 1.77 -19.96 11.94
C PRO A 40 1.56 -18.76 12.87
N ARG A 41 1.84 -18.90 14.18
CA ARG A 41 1.60 -17.84 15.18
C ARG A 41 2.17 -16.47 14.79
N ARG A 42 3.35 -16.47 14.15
CA ARG A 42 4.04 -15.25 13.72
C ARG A 42 3.39 -14.55 12.51
N ALA A 43 2.51 -15.25 11.81
CA ALA A 43 1.80 -14.75 10.64
C ALA A 43 0.34 -14.36 10.96
N ARG A 44 -0.11 -14.43 12.21
CA ARG A 44 -1.49 -14.06 12.61
C ARG A 44 -1.64 -12.54 12.76
N THR A 45 -1.20 -11.80 11.76
CA THR A 45 -1.22 -10.35 11.74
C THR A 45 -1.35 -9.87 10.30
N ALA A 46 -2.04 -8.74 10.11
CA ALA A 46 -2.14 -8.09 8.81
C ALA A 46 -0.75 -7.81 8.22
N GLY A 47 -0.64 -7.95 6.91
CA GLY A 47 0.59 -7.76 6.13
C GLY A 47 1.57 -8.95 6.16
N ALA A 48 1.30 -10.01 6.95
CA ALA A 48 2.16 -11.20 6.95
C ALA A 48 2.07 -11.94 5.61
N VAL A 49 3.23 -12.31 5.05
CA VAL A 49 3.33 -13.05 3.80
C VAL A 49 3.60 -14.53 4.08
N LEU A 50 2.92 -15.40 3.36
CA LEU A 50 3.05 -16.85 3.45
C LEU A 50 3.18 -17.48 2.07
N THR A 51 3.81 -18.65 2.01
CA THR A 51 3.54 -19.64 0.96
C THR A 51 2.44 -20.56 1.49
N VAL A 52 1.39 -20.76 0.71
CA VAL A 52 0.28 -21.64 1.07
C VAL A 52 0.04 -22.71 0.02
N VAL A 53 -0.39 -23.88 0.46
CA VAL A 53 -0.88 -24.94 -0.43
C VAL A 53 -2.38 -25.06 -0.21
N VAL A 54 -3.14 -25.06 -1.30
CA VAL A 54 -4.59 -25.21 -1.28
C VAL A 54 -5.00 -26.39 -2.15
N GLU A 55 -5.90 -27.21 -1.61
CA GLU A 55 -6.50 -28.36 -2.29
C GLU A 55 -8.01 -28.36 -1.97
N ASP A 56 -8.85 -28.57 -2.98
CA ASP A 56 -10.30 -28.55 -2.89
C ASP A 56 -10.88 -27.26 -2.27
N GLY A 57 -10.15 -26.14 -2.42
CA GLY A 57 -10.51 -24.84 -1.83
C GLY A 57 -10.18 -24.69 -0.34
N ASP A 58 -9.43 -25.61 0.24
CA ASP A 58 -9.05 -25.64 1.65
C ASP A 58 -7.55 -25.41 1.87
N LEU A 59 -7.19 -24.71 2.95
CA LEU A 59 -5.79 -24.47 3.32
C LEU A 59 -5.09 -25.73 3.85
N ILE A 60 -4.26 -26.37 3.05
CA ILE A 60 -3.54 -27.59 3.45
C ILE A 60 -2.27 -27.24 4.22
N GLU A 61 -1.53 -26.25 3.76
CA GLU A 61 -0.27 -25.84 4.38
C GLU A 61 -0.09 -24.31 4.36
N ALA A 62 0.57 -23.77 5.39
CA ALA A 62 0.93 -22.36 5.48
C ALA A 62 2.33 -22.18 6.06
N ARG A 63 3.23 -21.57 5.29
CA ARG A 63 4.62 -21.29 5.67
C ARG A 63 4.88 -19.80 5.68
N TYR A 64 5.23 -19.25 6.85
CA TYR A 64 5.54 -17.83 7.00
C TYR A 64 6.84 -17.45 6.26
N ARG A 65 6.82 -16.32 5.54
CA ARG A 65 7.95 -15.75 4.79
C ARG A 65 8.38 -14.42 5.43
N PRO A 66 9.26 -14.44 6.43
CA PRO A 66 9.64 -13.23 7.19
C PRO A 66 10.39 -12.19 6.36
N GLU A 67 11.21 -12.62 5.41
CA GLU A 67 11.99 -11.70 4.55
C GLU A 67 11.07 -10.94 3.60
N GLU A 68 10.23 -11.66 2.84
CA GLU A 68 9.22 -11.06 1.95
C GLU A 68 8.25 -10.12 2.69
N THR A 69 7.86 -10.49 3.93
CA THR A 69 7.02 -9.64 4.79
C THR A 69 7.71 -8.30 5.09
N ARG A 70 9.01 -8.31 5.40
CA ARG A 70 9.78 -7.09 5.67
C ARG A 70 9.94 -6.25 4.40
N GLU A 71 10.31 -6.88 3.30
CA GLU A 71 10.51 -6.19 2.01
C GLU A 71 9.23 -5.50 1.53
N ARG A 72 8.07 -6.15 1.66
CA ARG A 72 6.78 -5.54 1.31
C ARG A 72 6.44 -4.36 2.22
N ALA A 73 6.68 -4.49 3.53
CA ALA A 73 6.47 -3.41 4.48
C ALA A 73 7.34 -2.18 4.16
N GLU A 74 8.63 -2.40 3.85
CA GLU A 74 9.57 -1.32 3.47
C GLU A 74 9.15 -0.64 2.16
N ARG A 75 8.71 -1.42 1.16
CA ARG A 75 8.18 -0.88 -0.11
C ARG A 75 6.92 -0.04 0.09
N ALA A 76 6.00 -0.51 0.94
CA ALA A 76 4.79 0.23 1.26
C ALA A 76 5.13 1.57 1.95
N GLN A 77 6.00 1.54 2.96
CA GLN A 77 6.45 2.72 3.68
C GLN A 77 7.13 3.74 2.74
N SER A 78 8.04 3.28 1.88
CA SER A 78 8.74 4.14 0.92
C SER A 78 7.80 4.86 -0.05
N ARG A 79 6.67 4.24 -0.39
CA ARG A 79 5.62 4.87 -1.22
C ARG A 79 4.86 5.94 -0.44
N PHE A 80 4.54 5.67 0.82
CA PHE A 80 3.91 6.67 1.70
C PHE A 80 4.81 7.89 1.91
N ASP A 81 6.10 7.69 2.16
CA ASP A 81 7.06 8.78 2.36
C ASP A 81 7.11 9.69 1.11
N ARG A 82 7.15 9.10 -0.09
CA ARG A 82 7.09 9.85 -1.36
C ARG A 82 5.79 10.61 -1.55
N LEU A 83 4.65 10.07 -1.11
CA LEU A 83 3.36 10.77 -1.17
C LEU A 83 3.27 11.89 -0.13
N ALA A 84 4.00 11.76 0.99
CA ALA A 84 4.08 12.77 2.04
C ALA A 84 5.07 13.90 1.73
N GLU A 85 6.04 13.67 0.84
CA GLU A 85 6.92 14.72 0.31
C GLU A 85 6.12 15.72 -0.54
N ARG A 86 5.80 16.84 0.13
CA ARG A 86 5.04 18.03 -0.28
C ARG A 86 4.92 18.29 -1.80
N PRO A 87 3.73 18.72 -2.28
CA PRO A 87 3.60 19.36 -3.59
C PRO A 87 4.60 20.52 -3.71
N PRO A 88 5.21 20.77 -4.89
CA PRO A 88 6.07 21.92 -5.06
C PRO A 88 5.27 23.17 -4.67
N LYS A 89 5.84 23.99 -3.79
CA LYS A 89 5.33 25.35 -3.60
C LYS A 89 5.34 25.98 -4.99
N ARG A 90 4.17 26.38 -5.50
CA ARG A 90 4.13 27.38 -6.56
C ARG A 90 4.77 28.63 -5.96
N ASP A 91 6.05 28.85 -6.26
CA ASP A 91 6.62 30.19 -6.20
C ASP A 91 5.90 30.98 -7.30
N ASP A 92 4.82 31.64 -6.88
CA ASP A 92 4.04 32.55 -7.69
C ASP A 92 4.94 33.67 -8.21
N ARG A 93 5.30 33.54 -9.49
CA ARG A 93 5.60 34.59 -10.48
C ARG A 93 6.52 35.72 -10.04
N ALA A 94 7.76 35.63 -10.52
CA ALA A 94 8.37 36.79 -11.16
C ALA A 94 7.55 37.17 -12.41
N SER A 95 6.93 38.34 -12.39
CA SER A 95 6.55 39.09 -13.59
C SER A 95 6.73 40.55 -13.25
N GLU A 96 7.96 40.98 -13.42
CA GLU A 96 8.33 42.38 -13.61
C GLU A 96 7.67 42.87 -14.92
N ASP A 97 7.27 44.14 -14.91
CA ASP A 97 7.15 45.03 -16.07
C ASP A 97 5.79 45.26 -16.76
N ASP A 98 5.48 46.57 -16.83
CA ASP A 98 4.78 47.29 -17.91
C ASP A 98 3.23 47.41 -17.91
N ARG A 99 2.69 48.49 -17.29
CA ARG A 99 2.13 49.71 -17.96
C ARG A 99 1.07 50.46 -17.15
N ARG A 100 1.46 51.70 -16.79
CA ARG A 100 0.78 53.01 -16.97
C ARG A 100 -0.73 53.15 -16.66
N ASP A 101 -1.04 54.06 -15.73
CA ASP A 101 -1.71 55.35 -15.98
C ASP A 101 -2.38 55.85 -14.69
N GLY A 102 -2.08 57.08 -14.30
CA GLY A 102 -2.61 57.70 -13.10
C GLY A 102 -1.77 58.90 -12.69
N ASP A 103 -1.70 59.89 -13.58
CA ASP A 103 -1.31 61.27 -13.28
C ASP A 103 -2.23 61.82 -12.16
N PRO A 104 -1.67 62.47 -11.12
CA PRO A 104 -2.43 63.57 -10.55
C PRO A 104 -1.55 64.81 -10.34
N ASP A 105 -2.01 65.87 -11.00
CA ASP A 105 -2.21 67.20 -10.45
C ASP A 105 -0.97 68.03 -10.12
N ALA A 106 -0.68 68.89 -11.09
CA ALA A 106 -0.50 70.33 -10.95
C ALA A 106 -0.71 70.91 -9.53
N HIS A 107 0.38 71.50 -9.02
CA HIS A 107 0.51 72.76 -8.27
C HIS A 107 1.89 72.69 -7.58
N ARG A 108 2.74 73.71 -7.42
CA ARG A 108 2.72 75.16 -7.61
C ARG A 108 4.12 75.63 -7.16
N GLY A 109 4.69 76.67 -7.77
CA GLY A 109 5.91 77.30 -7.27
C GLY A 109 6.59 78.16 -8.32
#